data_AF-A0A662G0V4-F1
#
_entry.id   AF-A0A662G0V4-F1
#
_cell.length_a   1.000
_cell.length_b   1.000
_cell.length_c   1.000
_cell.angle_alpha   90.00
_cell.angle_beta   90.00
_cell.angle_gamma   90.00
#
_symmetry.space_group_name_H-M   'P 1'
#
loop_
_entity.id
_entity.type
_entity.pdbx_description
1 polymer ?
#
loop_
_entity_poly.entity_id
_entity_poly.type
_entity_poly.pdbx_seq_one_letter_code
_entity_poly.pdbx_strand_id
1 'polypeptide(L)'
;MSAVAINAALYATLGYMTYLGLFTPVIGVVRFWPAVIVPGFFSVVYGPLVGGIGAAIGIFISDMLIHGNALLSLTVGVPANFLGFYTLGALSRRRPSRLLSLLSRIFLVVIAILSLRLHVLISNLDSTISIVFTVVSILSLVAILIVDRLYPDHPNFGTAAVVGLALGSAIIGIGVWAYSQFLVLPTGEINLPIQAALLWFLWTFITEIPFLVFVVPPLLKAFYKAFPYFTQYATAQR
;
A
#
# COMPACT_ATOMS: atom_id res chain seq x y z
N MET A 1 18.29 7.28 -12.26
CA MET A 1 17.98 5.96 -12.85
C MET A 1 18.44 4.79 -11.95
N SER A 2 19.66 4.79 -11.39
CA SER A 2 20.13 3.69 -10.53
C SER A 2 19.23 3.40 -9.33
N ALA A 3 18.72 4.43 -8.63
CA ALA A 3 17.81 4.23 -7.50
C ALA A 3 16.46 3.61 -7.90
N VAL A 4 15.97 3.86 -9.13
CA VAL A 4 14.75 3.23 -9.66
C VAL A 4 14.98 1.74 -9.88
N ALA A 5 16.12 1.39 -10.49
CA ALA A 5 16.48 -0.01 -10.73
C ALA A 5 16.65 -0.79 -9.41
N ILE A 6 17.31 -0.19 -8.42
CA ILE A 6 17.47 -0.80 -7.09
C ILE A 6 16.12 -0.97 -6.40
N ASN A 7 15.25 0.06 -6.42
CA ASN A 7 13.90 -0.01 -5.87
C ASN A 7 13.11 -1.16 -6.51
N ALA A 8 13.07 -1.22 -7.84
CA ALA A 8 12.36 -2.26 -8.59
C ALA A 8 12.89 -3.66 -8.28
N ALA A 9 14.22 -3.85 -8.29
CA ALA A 9 14.85 -5.13 -8.01
C ALA A 9 14.59 -5.60 -6.58
N LEU A 10 14.75 -4.71 -5.59
CA LEU A 10 14.47 -5.04 -4.19
C LEU A 10 13.00 -5.31 -3.95
N TYR A 11 12.11 -4.51 -4.55
CA TYR A 11 10.67 -4.69 -4.39
C TYR A 11 10.21 -6.02 -4.98
N ALA A 12 10.70 -6.38 -6.17
CA ALA A 12 10.41 -7.67 -6.77
C ALA A 12 10.99 -8.85 -5.98
N THR A 13 12.26 -8.75 -5.58
CA THR A 13 12.97 -9.83 -4.88
C THR A 13 12.40 -10.07 -3.50
N LEU A 14 12.25 -9.01 -2.68
CA LEU A 14 11.65 -9.14 -1.35
C LEU A 14 10.19 -9.54 -1.45
N GLY A 15 9.46 -9.03 -2.44
CA GLY A 15 8.10 -9.46 -2.74
C GLY A 15 8.01 -10.96 -2.94
N TYR A 16 8.87 -11.52 -3.79
CA TYR A 16 8.94 -12.96 -4.02
C TYR A 16 9.40 -13.75 -2.77
N MET A 17 10.40 -13.27 -2.05
CA MET A 17 10.90 -13.94 -0.82
C MET A 17 9.89 -13.91 0.34
N THR A 18 9.01 -12.91 0.37
CA THR A 18 7.96 -12.75 1.39
C THR A 18 6.58 -13.16 0.88
N TYR A 19 6.52 -13.83 -0.27
CA TYR A 19 5.29 -14.38 -0.80
C TYR A 19 4.91 -15.64 -0.02
N LEU A 20 3.99 -15.47 0.92
CA LEU A 20 3.49 -16.54 1.80
C LEU A 20 2.34 -17.36 1.19
N GLY A 21 2.01 -17.15 -0.08
CA GLY A 21 0.81 -17.75 -0.70
C GLY A 21 -0.51 -17.23 -0.15
N LEU A 22 -0.48 -16.13 0.61
CA LEU A 22 -1.66 -15.50 1.18
C LEU A 22 -2.28 -14.55 0.16
N PHE A 23 -3.53 -14.80 -0.19
CA PHE A 23 -4.34 -13.96 -1.08
C PHE A 23 -5.58 -13.46 -0.35
N THR A 24 -6.26 -12.49 -0.98
CA THR A 24 -7.56 -12.01 -0.52
C THR A 24 -8.48 -13.19 -0.22
N PRO A 25 -9.04 -13.28 1.00
CA PRO A 25 -9.88 -14.41 1.36
C PRO A 25 -11.07 -14.54 0.41
N VAL A 26 -11.52 -15.77 0.18
CA VAL A 26 -12.67 -16.13 -0.68
C VAL A 26 -12.45 -15.90 -2.18
N ILE A 27 -11.92 -14.74 -2.59
CA ILE A 27 -11.86 -14.33 -4.02
C ILE A 27 -10.46 -14.33 -4.63
N GLY A 28 -9.41 -14.50 -3.82
CA GLY A 28 -8.02 -14.64 -4.30
C GLY A 28 -7.48 -13.42 -5.05
N VAL A 29 -6.59 -13.67 -6.02
CA VAL A 29 -5.97 -12.71 -6.96
C VAL A 29 -5.02 -11.70 -6.33
N VAL A 30 -5.46 -10.88 -5.37
CA VAL A 30 -4.61 -9.87 -4.75
C VAL A 30 -3.88 -10.50 -3.57
N ARG A 31 -2.55 -10.41 -3.58
CA ARG A 31 -1.67 -11.05 -2.61
C ARG A 31 -1.42 -10.18 -1.38
N PHE A 32 -1.03 -10.81 -0.28
CA PHE A 32 -0.45 -10.16 0.89
C PHE A 32 0.95 -9.67 0.52
N TRP A 33 1.24 -8.37 0.71
CA TRP A 33 2.46 -7.79 0.14
C TRP A 33 3.22 -6.87 1.12
N PRO A 34 3.96 -7.42 2.09
CA PRO A 34 4.71 -6.61 3.06
C PRO A 34 5.90 -5.87 2.41
N ALA A 35 6.30 -6.28 1.20
CA ALA A 35 7.40 -5.67 0.46
C ALA A 35 7.16 -4.19 0.08
N VAL A 36 5.95 -3.66 0.27
CA VAL A 36 5.61 -2.23 0.10
C VAL A 36 6.51 -1.28 0.91
N ILE A 37 7.18 -1.79 1.94
CA ILE A 37 8.21 -1.05 2.68
C ILE A 37 9.31 -0.50 1.78
N VAL A 38 9.68 -1.21 0.70
CA VAL A 38 10.75 -0.82 -0.21
C VAL A 38 10.36 0.42 -1.00
N PRO A 39 9.32 0.39 -1.85
CA PRO A 39 8.92 1.58 -2.58
C PRO A 39 8.45 2.70 -1.65
N GLY A 40 7.87 2.40 -0.48
CA GLY A 40 7.56 3.39 0.56
C GLY A 40 8.80 4.16 1.02
N PHE A 41 9.88 3.46 1.35
CA PHE A 41 11.17 4.06 1.71
C PHE A 41 11.76 4.89 0.56
N PHE A 42 11.84 4.31 -0.65
CA PHE A 42 12.42 4.99 -1.81
C PHE A 42 11.62 6.24 -2.22
N SER A 43 10.30 6.22 -2.06
CA SER A 43 9.42 7.38 -2.31
C SER A 43 9.77 8.57 -1.42
N VAL A 44 10.08 8.31 -0.15
CA VAL A 44 10.41 9.35 0.82
C VAL A 44 11.83 9.85 0.60
N VAL A 45 12.81 8.95 0.49
CA VAL A 45 14.24 9.31 0.40
C VAL A 45 14.58 9.93 -0.96
N TYR A 46 14.25 9.24 -2.04
CA TYR A 46 14.68 9.61 -3.40
C TYR A 46 13.60 10.36 -4.20
N GLY A 47 12.36 10.36 -3.71
CA GLY A 47 11.29 11.19 -4.22
C GLY A 47 10.19 10.42 -4.96
N PRO A 48 9.09 11.13 -5.31
CA PRO A 48 7.86 10.53 -5.81
C PRO A 48 8.06 9.65 -7.05
N LEU A 49 8.83 10.14 -8.03
CA LEU A 49 9.09 9.43 -9.28
C LEU A 49 9.95 8.18 -9.06
N VAL A 50 10.95 8.26 -8.17
CA VAL A 50 11.84 7.11 -7.90
C VAL A 50 11.08 5.98 -7.22
N GLY A 51 10.27 6.34 -6.23
CA GLY A 51 9.37 5.42 -5.54
C GLY A 51 8.34 4.80 -6.48
N GLY A 52 7.58 5.64 -7.18
CA GLY A 52 6.49 5.20 -8.07
C GLY A 52 6.96 4.37 -9.26
N ILE A 53 7.98 4.81 -10.01
CA ILE A 53 8.48 4.06 -11.18
C ILE A 53 9.11 2.74 -10.73
N GLY A 54 9.88 2.74 -9.65
CA GLY A 54 10.46 1.50 -9.13
C GLY A 54 9.39 0.53 -8.64
N ALA A 55 8.33 1.02 -7.99
CA ALA A 55 7.20 0.20 -7.57
C ALA A 55 6.45 -0.40 -8.77
N ALA A 56 6.21 0.39 -9.81
CA ALA A 56 5.58 -0.03 -11.06
C ALA A 56 6.35 -1.16 -11.75
N ILE A 57 7.67 -1.01 -11.90
CA ILE A 57 8.51 -2.05 -12.52
C ILE A 57 8.58 -3.28 -11.61
N GLY A 58 8.80 -3.10 -10.31
CA GLY A 58 8.93 -4.21 -9.37
C GLY A 58 7.64 -5.04 -9.24
N ILE A 59 6.47 -4.38 -9.20
CA ILE A 59 5.19 -5.11 -9.17
C ILE A 59 4.95 -5.86 -10.47
N PHE A 60 5.28 -5.26 -11.62
CA PHE A 60 5.13 -5.94 -12.92
C PHE A 60 5.96 -7.23 -12.98
N ILE A 61 7.24 -7.16 -12.59
CA ILE A 61 8.11 -8.34 -12.51
C ILE A 61 7.49 -9.39 -11.58
N SER A 62 7.04 -8.97 -10.40
CA SER A 62 6.43 -9.88 -9.41
C SER A 62 5.13 -10.52 -9.92
N ASP A 63 4.29 -9.75 -10.60
CA ASP A 63 3.03 -10.23 -11.17
C ASP A 63 3.28 -11.25 -12.29
N MET A 64 4.32 -11.05 -13.10
CA MET A 64 4.72 -12.01 -14.12
C MET A 64 5.25 -13.31 -13.51
N LEU A 65 5.97 -13.25 -12.40
CA LEU A 65 6.49 -14.44 -11.72
C LEU A 65 5.40 -15.24 -10.98
N ILE A 66 4.37 -14.57 -10.45
CA ILE A 66 3.34 -15.21 -9.61
C ILE A 66 2.09 -15.57 -10.42
N HIS A 67 1.55 -14.63 -11.21
CA HIS A 67 0.29 -14.81 -11.94
C HIS A 67 0.50 -15.09 -13.43
N GLY A 68 1.59 -14.61 -14.02
CA GLY A 68 1.83 -14.70 -15.46
C GLY A 68 0.89 -13.85 -16.32
N ASN A 69 0.07 -12.98 -15.72
CA ASN A 69 -0.90 -12.15 -16.44
C ASN A 69 -0.40 -10.70 -16.59
N ALA A 70 0.29 -10.45 -17.71
CA ALA A 70 0.83 -9.14 -18.03
C ALA A 70 -0.24 -8.06 -18.18
N LEU A 71 -1.38 -8.39 -18.78
CA LEU A 71 -2.45 -7.42 -19.06
C LEU A 71 -3.08 -6.91 -17.76
N LEU A 72 -3.42 -7.82 -16.84
CA LEU A 72 -3.93 -7.47 -15.52
C LEU A 72 -2.92 -6.60 -14.74
N SER A 73 -1.63 -6.96 -14.78
CA SER A 73 -0.60 -6.16 -14.12
C SER A 73 -0.50 -4.75 -14.71
N LEU A 74 -0.38 -4.62 -16.04
CA LEU A 74 -0.23 -3.33 -16.72
C LEU A 74 -1.45 -2.42 -16.56
N THR A 75 -2.65 -3.00 -16.45
CA THR A 75 -3.91 -2.26 -16.33
C THR A 75 -4.28 -1.92 -14.89
N VAL A 76 -3.83 -2.70 -13.91
CA VAL A 76 -4.25 -2.56 -12.51
C VAL A 76 -3.04 -2.45 -11.56
N GLY A 77 -2.20 -3.47 -11.51
CA GLY A 77 -1.09 -3.56 -10.55
C GLY A 77 -0.08 -2.42 -10.68
N VAL A 78 0.41 -2.20 -11.91
CA VAL A 78 1.36 -1.16 -12.29
C VAL A 78 0.83 0.26 -11.98
N PRO A 79 -0.35 0.68 -12.46
CA PRO A 79 -0.87 2.01 -12.16
C PRO A 79 -1.17 2.20 -10.67
N ALA A 80 -1.68 1.18 -9.97
CA ALA A 80 -1.92 1.24 -8.53
C ALA A 80 -0.63 1.51 -7.75
N ASN A 81 0.42 0.75 -8.02
CA ASN A 81 1.72 0.90 -7.36
C ASN A 81 2.37 2.24 -7.72
N PHE A 82 2.38 2.61 -9.01
CA PHE A 82 2.93 3.90 -9.42
C PHE A 82 2.26 5.06 -8.67
N LEU A 83 0.94 5.17 -8.76
CA LEU A 83 0.19 6.29 -8.20
C LEU A 83 0.20 6.28 -6.68
N GLY A 84 0.10 5.12 -6.04
CA GLY A 84 0.13 5.02 -4.59
C GLY A 84 1.45 5.51 -3.99
N PHE A 85 2.58 4.99 -4.50
CA PHE A 85 3.91 5.37 -3.99
C PHE A 85 4.35 6.76 -4.45
N TYR A 86 3.98 7.18 -5.66
CA TYR A 86 4.16 8.57 -6.08
C TYR A 86 3.45 9.53 -5.12
N THR A 87 2.19 9.26 -4.81
CA THR A 87 1.36 10.09 -3.92
C THR A 87 1.93 10.14 -2.51
N LEU A 88 2.34 8.98 -1.96
CA LEU A 88 3.05 8.90 -0.68
C LEU A 88 4.30 9.77 -0.68
N GLY A 89 5.18 9.61 -1.68
CA GLY A 89 6.40 10.41 -1.81
C GLY A 89 6.10 11.91 -1.90
N ALA A 90 5.09 12.30 -2.68
CA ALA A 90 4.75 13.70 -2.91
C ALA A 90 4.18 14.37 -1.65
N LEU A 91 3.30 13.68 -0.91
CA LEU A 91 2.71 14.20 0.33
C LEU A 91 3.70 14.22 1.49
N SER A 92 4.61 13.23 1.57
CA SER A 92 5.62 13.16 2.65
C SER A 92 6.56 14.37 2.68
N ARG A 93 6.72 15.06 1.54
CA ARG A 93 7.57 16.24 1.37
C ARG A 93 6.84 17.57 1.57
N ARG A 94 5.50 17.55 1.57
CA ARG A 94 4.72 18.77 1.79
C ARG A 94 4.73 19.16 3.26
N ARG A 95 4.31 20.40 3.54
CA ARG A 95 4.05 20.85 4.92
C ARG A 95 2.83 20.12 5.51
N PRO A 96 2.80 19.91 6.83
CA PRO A 96 1.69 19.22 7.47
C PRO A 96 0.39 19.98 7.35
N SER A 97 -0.60 19.31 6.72
CA SER A 97 -1.96 19.80 6.63
C SER A 97 -2.78 19.14 7.72
N ARG A 98 -3.28 19.96 8.65
CA ARG A 98 -4.17 19.50 9.73
C ARG A 98 -5.43 18.84 9.17
N LEU A 99 -5.96 19.37 8.07
CA LEU A 99 -7.14 18.82 7.40
C LEU A 99 -6.85 17.41 6.85
N LEU A 100 -5.76 17.23 6.10
CA LEU A 100 -5.41 15.91 5.54
C LEU A 100 -5.09 14.88 6.64
N SER A 101 -4.44 15.32 7.72
CA SER A 101 -4.18 14.45 8.88
C SER A 101 -5.49 14.03 9.55
N LEU A 102 -6.43 14.95 9.77
CA LEU A 102 -7.75 14.63 10.32
C LEU A 102 -8.54 13.70 9.39
N LEU A 103 -8.58 13.98 8.09
CA LEU A 103 -9.25 13.14 7.10
C LEU A 103 -8.67 11.74 7.05
N SER A 104 -7.35 11.59 7.16
CA SER A 104 -6.69 10.27 7.20
C SER A 104 -7.07 9.47 8.43
N ARG A 105 -7.23 10.13 9.59
CA ARG A 105 -7.68 9.47 10.83
C ARG A 105 -9.15 9.06 10.74
N ILE A 106 -10.02 9.95 10.23
CA ILE A 106 -11.43 9.64 9.97
C ILE A 106 -11.53 8.47 9.00
N PHE A 107 -10.76 8.48 7.92
CA PHE A 107 -10.71 7.40 6.95
C PHE A 107 -10.37 6.05 7.61
N LEU A 108 -9.35 5.98 8.47
CA LEU A 108 -9.02 4.74 9.19
C LEU A 108 -10.14 4.25 10.11
N VAL A 109 -10.85 5.17 10.78
CA VAL A 109 -12.03 4.80 11.59
C VAL A 109 -13.14 4.24 10.69
N VAL A 110 -13.39 4.86 9.54
CA VAL A 110 -14.35 4.36 8.55
C VAL A 110 -13.95 2.96 8.05
N ILE A 111 -12.66 2.73 7.75
CA ILE A 111 -12.15 1.42 7.36
C ILE A 111 -12.36 0.37 8.46
N ALA A 112 -12.13 0.72 9.73
CA ALA A 112 -12.37 -0.18 10.85
C ALA A 112 -13.85 -0.53 11.00
N ILE A 113 -14.76 0.45 10.90
CA ILE A 113 -16.21 0.22 10.95
C ILE A 113 -16.68 -0.63 9.77
N LEU A 114 -16.18 -0.35 8.57
CA LEU A 114 -16.52 -1.09 7.36
C LEU A 114 -16.04 -2.54 7.44
N SER A 115 -14.84 -2.76 8.00
CA SER A 115 -14.28 -4.09 8.27
C SER A 115 -15.15 -4.90 9.23
N LEU A 116 -15.72 -4.27 10.27
CA LEU A 116 -16.61 -4.95 11.21
C LEU A 116 -17.91 -5.43 10.55
N ARG A 117 -18.40 -4.68 9.56
CA ARG A 117 -19.63 -4.99 8.83
C ARG A 117 -19.42 -5.88 7.60
N LEU A 118 -18.17 -6.24 7.30
CA LEU A 118 -17.81 -6.93 6.07
C LEU A 118 -18.46 -8.32 5.93
N HIS A 119 -18.54 -9.10 7.01
CA HIS A 119 -19.23 -10.41 7.02
C HIS A 119 -20.75 -10.31 6.72
N VAL A 120 -21.38 -9.17 6.99
CA VAL A 120 -22.81 -8.95 6.64
C VAL A 120 -22.95 -8.55 5.18
N LEU A 121 -21.97 -7.80 4.65
CA LEU A 121 -21.96 -7.33 3.27
C LEU A 121 -21.58 -8.42 2.26
N ILE A 122 -20.87 -9.47 2.71
CA ILE A 122 -20.37 -10.57 1.88
C ILE A 122 -20.81 -11.89 2.52
N SER A 123 -21.84 -12.51 1.95
CA SER A 123 -22.59 -13.64 2.52
C SER A 123 -21.77 -14.91 2.83
N ASN A 124 -20.52 -15.00 2.34
CA ASN A 124 -19.63 -16.16 2.53
C ASN A 124 -18.33 -15.81 3.28
N LEU A 125 -18.21 -14.60 3.83
CA LEU A 125 -17.00 -14.20 4.53
C LEU A 125 -17.08 -14.61 6.01
N ASP A 126 -16.11 -15.38 6.48
CA ASP A 126 -16.03 -15.77 7.88
C ASP A 126 -15.93 -14.54 8.80
N SER A 127 -16.68 -14.58 9.90
CA SER A 127 -16.68 -13.57 10.95
C SER A 127 -15.27 -13.31 11.50
N THR A 128 -14.42 -14.33 11.56
CA THR A 128 -13.01 -14.23 11.97
C THR A 128 -12.24 -13.23 11.10
N ILE A 129 -12.45 -13.25 9.77
CA ILE A 129 -11.74 -12.36 8.84
C ILE A 129 -12.14 -10.90 9.09
N SER A 130 -13.43 -10.66 9.31
CA SER A 130 -13.94 -9.31 9.63
C SER A 130 -13.36 -8.79 10.95
N ILE A 131 -13.25 -9.66 11.96
CA ILE A 131 -12.62 -9.33 13.25
C ILE A 131 -11.15 -8.99 13.05
N VAL A 132 -10.39 -9.84 12.34
CA VAL A 132 -8.96 -9.61 12.07
C VAL A 132 -8.76 -8.28 11.33
N PHE A 133 -9.55 -8.01 10.29
CA PHE A 133 -9.45 -6.75 9.54
C PHE A 133 -9.73 -5.53 10.42
N THR A 134 -10.73 -5.63 11.31
CA THR A 134 -11.07 -4.57 12.26
C THR A 134 -9.92 -4.34 13.25
N VAL A 135 -9.37 -5.41 13.84
CA VAL A 135 -8.25 -5.33 14.78
C VAL A 135 -7.03 -4.70 14.12
N VAL A 136 -6.64 -5.16 12.92
CA VAL A 136 -5.49 -4.61 12.19
C VAL A 136 -5.70 -3.14 11.82
N SER A 137 -6.93 -2.74 11.47
CA SER A 137 -7.26 -1.34 11.19
C SER A 137 -7.10 -0.45 12.43
N ILE A 138 -7.57 -0.91 13.59
CA ILE A 138 -7.40 -0.21 14.88
C ILE A 138 -5.92 -0.13 15.25
N LEU A 139 -5.18 -1.24 15.14
CA LEU A 139 -3.74 -1.25 15.41
C LEU A 139 -2.99 -0.28 14.50
N SER A 140 -3.37 -0.18 13.23
CA SER A 140 -2.76 0.74 12.27
C SER A 140 -3.03 2.21 12.62
N LEU A 141 -4.24 2.52 13.09
CA LEU A 141 -4.58 3.85 13.60
C LEU A 141 -3.72 4.21 14.82
N VAL A 142 -3.61 3.29 15.79
CA VAL A 142 -2.76 3.47 16.97
C VAL A 142 -1.28 3.62 16.57
N ALA A 143 -0.82 2.81 15.62
CA ALA A 143 0.54 2.87 15.09
C ALA A 143 0.89 4.23 14.51
N ILE A 144 -0.02 4.82 13.72
CA ILE A 144 0.18 6.14 13.13
C ILE A 144 0.31 7.20 14.22
N LEU A 145 -0.55 7.16 15.25
CA LEU A 145 -0.47 8.10 16.37
C LEU A 145 0.85 7.97 17.15
N ILE A 146 1.33 6.75 17.35
CA ILE A 146 2.62 6.48 17.99
C ILE A 146 3.77 6.99 17.12
N VAL A 147 3.76 6.67 15.82
CA VAL A 147 4.81 7.07 14.87
C VAL A 147 4.88 8.59 14.73
N ASP A 148 3.74 9.27 14.62
CA ASP A 148 3.68 10.74 14.59
C ASP A 148 4.36 11.35 15.84
N ARG A 149 4.32 10.66 16.99
CA ARG A 149 4.94 11.10 18.23
C ARG A 149 6.42 10.71 18.35
N LEU A 150 6.80 9.53 17.87
CA LEU A 150 8.18 9.01 17.93
C LEU A 150 9.11 9.58 16.85
N TYR A 151 8.55 10.03 15.73
CA TYR A 151 9.28 10.52 14.55
C TYR A 151 8.82 11.93 14.14
N PRO A 152 8.97 12.94 15.02
CA PRO A 152 8.48 14.31 14.77
C PRO A 152 9.14 14.99 13.56
N ASP A 153 10.31 14.52 13.12
CA ASP A 153 11.04 15.04 11.94
C ASP A 153 10.36 14.71 10.60
N HIS A 154 9.44 13.74 10.61
CA HIS A 154 8.66 13.29 9.46
C HIS A 154 7.14 13.39 9.73
N PRO A 155 6.61 14.58 10.07
CA PRO A 155 5.27 14.74 10.62
C PRO A 155 4.14 14.42 9.62
N ASN A 156 4.49 14.27 8.35
CA ASN A 156 3.54 13.95 7.28
C ASN A 156 3.58 12.52 6.80
N PHE A 157 4.51 11.71 7.29
CA PHE A 157 4.70 10.37 6.76
C PHE A 157 3.44 9.50 6.96
N GLY A 158 2.86 9.48 8.16
CA GLY A 158 1.66 8.68 8.43
C GLY A 158 0.48 9.06 7.54
N THR A 159 0.22 10.37 7.39
CA THR A 159 -0.82 10.90 6.49
C THR A 159 -0.54 10.53 5.03
N ALA A 160 0.71 10.68 4.58
CA ALA A 160 1.10 10.36 3.22
C ALA A 160 0.98 8.85 2.91
N ALA A 161 1.32 7.99 3.87
CA ALA A 161 1.18 6.55 3.75
C ALA A 161 -0.29 6.14 3.62
N VAL A 162 -1.18 6.69 4.46
CA VAL A 162 -2.63 6.44 4.38
C VAL A 162 -3.18 6.88 3.03
N VAL A 163 -2.91 8.11 2.59
CA VAL A 163 -3.48 8.64 1.34
C VAL A 163 -2.93 7.91 0.12
N GLY A 164 -1.62 7.67 0.06
CA GLY A 164 -0.99 6.95 -1.04
C GLY A 164 -1.50 5.51 -1.14
N LEU A 165 -1.55 4.80 -0.01
CA LEU A 165 -2.03 3.43 0.00
C LEU A 165 -3.54 3.32 -0.27
N ALA A 166 -4.35 4.26 0.23
CA ALA A 166 -5.78 4.31 -0.08
C ALA A 166 -6.01 4.49 -1.59
N LEU A 167 -5.24 5.36 -2.24
CA LEU A 167 -5.32 5.54 -3.69
C LEU A 167 -4.93 4.27 -4.45
N GLY A 168 -3.79 3.66 -4.11
CA GLY A 168 -3.34 2.41 -4.74
C GLY A 168 -4.36 1.28 -4.53
N SER A 169 -4.86 1.11 -3.31
CA SER A 169 -5.88 0.12 -2.97
C SER A 169 -7.19 0.33 -3.73
N ALA A 170 -7.60 1.59 -3.93
CA ALA A 170 -8.81 1.91 -4.70
C ALA A 170 -8.68 1.50 -6.16
N ILE A 171 -7.50 1.75 -6.76
CA ILE A 171 -7.20 1.32 -8.13
C ILE A 171 -7.21 -0.21 -8.21
N ILE A 172 -6.65 -0.92 -7.23
CA ILE A 172 -6.69 -2.39 -7.20
C ILE A 172 -8.14 -2.89 -7.07
N GLY A 173 -8.89 -2.42 -6.07
CA GLY A 173 -10.26 -2.88 -5.84
C GLY A 173 -11.16 -2.69 -7.05
N ILE A 174 -11.21 -1.46 -7.57
CA ILE A 174 -12.04 -1.13 -8.75
C ILE A 174 -11.48 -1.79 -10.00
N GLY A 175 -10.16 -1.80 -10.19
CA GLY A 175 -9.49 -2.31 -11.38
C GLY A 175 -9.62 -3.82 -11.54
N VAL A 176 -9.40 -4.61 -10.50
CA VAL A 176 -9.55 -6.07 -10.57
C VAL A 176 -11.02 -6.44 -10.77
N TRP A 177 -11.94 -5.75 -10.10
CA TRP A 177 -13.37 -5.95 -10.33
C TRP A 177 -13.76 -5.62 -11.78
N ALA A 178 -13.37 -4.45 -12.29
CA ALA A 178 -13.64 -4.05 -13.67
C ALA A 178 -13.03 -5.05 -14.67
N TYR A 179 -11.79 -5.48 -14.44
CA TYR A 179 -11.13 -6.51 -15.25
C TYR A 179 -11.96 -7.79 -15.31
N SER A 180 -12.48 -8.25 -14.16
CA SER A 180 -13.30 -9.46 -14.07
C SER A 180 -14.61 -9.39 -14.86
N GLN A 181 -15.11 -8.19 -15.22
CA GLN A 181 -16.33 -8.05 -16.03
C GLN A 181 -16.08 -8.34 -17.52
N PHE A 182 -14.82 -8.27 -17.96
CA PHE A 182 -14.47 -8.42 -19.37
C PHE A 182 -13.54 -9.60 -19.65
N LEU A 183 -12.75 -10.01 -18.65
CA LEU A 183 -11.67 -10.98 -18.79
C LEU A 183 -11.61 -11.93 -17.59
N VAL A 184 -11.17 -13.16 -17.83
CA VAL A 184 -10.99 -14.18 -16.78
C VAL A 184 -9.79 -13.82 -15.90
N LEU A 185 -9.99 -13.90 -14.59
CA LEU A 185 -8.94 -13.66 -13.59
C LEU A 185 -7.97 -14.86 -13.51
N PRO A 186 -6.75 -14.68 -12.96
CA PRO A 186 -5.79 -15.79 -12.79
C PRO A 186 -6.31 -16.97 -11.98
N THR A 187 -7.32 -16.74 -11.14
CA THR A 187 -8.01 -17.76 -10.34
C THR A 187 -9.14 -18.48 -11.09
N GLY A 188 -9.44 -18.09 -12.34
CA GLY A 188 -10.50 -18.66 -13.16
C GLY A 188 -11.85 -17.94 -13.06
N GLU A 189 -12.00 -16.99 -12.13
CA GLU A 189 -13.24 -16.25 -11.89
C GLU A 189 -13.51 -15.20 -12.97
N ILE A 190 -14.80 -14.96 -13.26
CA ILE A 190 -15.31 -13.92 -14.17
C ILE A 190 -16.65 -13.39 -13.65
N ASN A 191 -17.01 -12.14 -13.99
CA ASN A 191 -18.26 -11.48 -13.60
C ASN A 191 -18.49 -11.43 -12.09
N LEU A 192 -17.44 -11.11 -11.33
CA LEU A 192 -17.55 -11.00 -9.87
C LEU A 192 -18.43 -9.81 -9.47
N PRO A 193 -19.15 -9.92 -8.36
CA PRO A 193 -20.06 -8.87 -7.90
C PRO A 193 -19.25 -7.66 -7.37
N ILE A 194 -19.87 -6.47 -7.35
CA ILE A 194 -19.20 -5.21 -6.96
C ILE A 194 -18.59 -5.24 -5.54
N GLN A 195 -19.13 -6.08 -4.66
CA GLN A 195 -18.61 -6.33 -3.32
C GLN A 195 -17.17 -6.87 -3.33
N ALA A 196 -16.75 -7.56 -4.41
CA ALA A 196 -15.37 -8.00 -4.60
C ALA A 196 -14.39 -6.81 -4.67
N ALA A 197 -14.81 -5.69 -5.28
CA ALA A 197 -14.00 -4.48 -5.33
C ALA A 197 -13.71 -3.95 -3.91
N LEU A 198 -14.73 -3.95 -3.04
CA LEU A 198 -14.58 -3.55 -1.65
C LEU A 198 -13.65 -4.51 -0.89
N LEU A 199 -13.78 -5.82 -1.09
CA LEU A 199 -12.96 -6.80 -0.41
C LEU A 199 -11.48 -6.70 -0.81
N TRP A 200 -11.17 -6.56 -2.11
CA TRP A 200 -9.80 -6.32 -2.57
C TRP A 200 -9.22 -4.99 -2.10
N PHE A 201 -10.04 -3.95 -2.08
CA PHE A 201 -9.65 -2.65 -1.53
C PHE A 201 -9.25 -2.78 -0.04
N LEU A 202 -10.12 -3.37 0.77
CA LEU A 202 -9.87 -3.54 2.21
C LEU A 202 -8.68 -4.46 2.46
N TRP A 203 -8.59 -5.58 1.75
CA TRP A 203 -7.47 -6.49 1.85
C TRP A 203 -6.14 -5.79 1.58
N THR A 204 -6.02 -5.10 0.44
CA THR A 204 -4.80 -4.40 0.06
C THR A 204 -4.43 -3.38 1.14
N PHE A 205 -5.39 -2.51 1.50
CA PHE A 205 -5.13 -1.42 2.43
C PHE A 205 -4.72 -1.94 3.82
N ILE A 206 -5.53 -2.83 4.40
CA ILE A 206 -5.39 -3.29 5.78
C ILE A 206 -4.13 -4.14 5.96
N THR A 207 -3.78 -4.93 4.95
CA THR A 207 -2.61 -5.80 5.04
C THR A 207 -1.30 -5.06 4.80
N GLU A 208 -1.31 -3.94 4.08
CA GLU A 208 -0.08 -3.20 3.72
C GLU A 208 0.22 -2.02 4.64
N ILE A 209 -0.81 -1.31 5.16
CA ILE A 209 -0.61 -0.11 5.99
C ILE A 209 0.25 -0.36 7.25
N PRO A 210 0.17 -1.50 7.96
CA PRO A 210 1.00 -1.72 9.15
C PRO A 210 2.48 -1.72 8.79
N PHE A 211 2.87 -2.31 7.65
CA PHE A 211 4.26 -2.38 7.24
C PHE A 211 4.82 -1.00 6.91
N LEU A 212 4.06 -0.18 6.18
CA LEU A 212 4.46 1.19 5.89
C LEU A 212 4.66 1.99 7.19
N VAL A 213 3.73 1.88 8.13
CA VAL A 213 3.75 2.69 9.35
C VAL A 213 4.77 2.19 10.37
N PHE A 214 4.90 0.88 10.57
CA PHE A 214 5.80 0.32 11.59
C PHE A 214 7.26 0.22 11.13
N VAL A 215 7.51 -0.07 9.85
CA VAL A 215 8.87 -0.41 9.38
C VAL A 215 9.57 0.79 8.74
N VAL A 216 8.86 1.58 7.94
CA VAL A 216 9.49 2.65 7.15
C VAL A 216 10.03 3.79 8.03
N PRO A 217 9.33 4.32 9.06
CA PRO A 217 9.87 5.40 9.88
C PRO A 217 11.16 5.05 10.64
N PRO A 218 11.27 3.89 11.33
CA PRO A 218 12.55 3.46 11.90
C PRO A 218 13.65 3.33 10.84
N LEU A 219 13.32 2.80 9.66
CA LEU A 219 14.26 2.65 8.55
C LEU A 219 14.76 4.01 8.04
N LEU A 220 13.86 4.99 7.89
CA LEU A 220 14.21 6.36 7.53
C LEU A 220 15.13 6.98 8.57
N LYS A 221 14.81 6.84 9.86
CA LYS A 221 15.65 7.37 10.94
C LYS A 221 17.05 6.75 10.93
N ALA A 222 17.14 5.43 10.75
CA ALA A 222 18.43 4.74 10.63
C ALA A 222 19.22 5.24 9.41
N PHE A 223 18.55 5.40 8.27
CA PHE A 223 19.16 5.89 7.04
C PHE A 223 19.69 7.32 7.17
N TYR A 224 18.88 8.27 7.64
CA TYR A 224 19.31 9.67 7.81
C TYR A 224 20.39 9.84 8.88
N LYS A 225 20.43 8.95 9.88
CA LYS A 225 21.52 8.90 10.87
C LYS A 225 22.83 8.40 10.23
N ALA A 226 22.76 7.39 9.35
CA ALA A 226 23.93 6.85 8.65
C ALA A 226 24.43 7.75 7.51
N PHE A 227 23.52 8.49 6.86
CA PHE A 227 23.81 9.34 5.70
C PHE A 227 23.29 10.78 5.90
N PRO A 228 23.93 11.59 6.76
CA PRO A 228 23.43 12.92 7.13
C PRO A 228 23.30 13.92 5.99
N TYR A 229 24.05 13.73 4.89
CA TYR A 229 23.96 14.58 3.69
C TYR A 229 22.56 14.57 3.06
N PHE A 230 21.84 13.44 3.12
CA PHE A 230 20.46 13.35 2.63
C PHE A 230 19.48 14.18 3.46
N THR A 231 19.76 14.37 4.76
CA THR A 231 18.94 15.19 5.65
C THR A 231 18.95 16.64 5.20
N GLN A 232 20.13 17.21 4.89
CA GLN A 232 20.27 18.60 4.44
C GLN A 232 19.53 18.86 3.12
N TYR A 233 19.55 17.89 2.20
CA TYR A 233 18.82 17.97 0.94
C TYR A 233 17.30 17.91 1.14
N ALA A 234 16.82 17.12 2.11
CA ALA A 234 15.41 17.05 2.46
C ALA A 234 14.90 18.34 3.13
N THR A 235 15.71 19.00 3.96
CA THR A 235 15.35 20.29 4.57
C THR A 235 15.32 21.43 3.56
N ALA A 236 16.22 21.42 2.57
CA ALA A 236 16.27 22.44 1.51
C ALA A 236 15.07 22.39 0.53
N GLN A 237 14.31 21.29 0.52
CA GLN A 237 13.13 21.11 -0.33
C GLN A 237 11.77 21.33 0.38
N ARG A 238 11.77 21.67 1.69
CA ARG A 238 10.57 21.94 2.51
C ARG A 238 10.31 23.44 2.71
#